data_AF-A0A919JZ81-F1
#
_entry.id   AF-A0A919JZ81-F1
#
_cell.length_a   1.000
_cell.length_b   1.000
_cell.length_c   1.000
_cell.angle_alpha   90.00
_cell.angle_beta   90.00
_cell.angle_gamma   90.00
#
_symmetry.space_group_name_H-M   'P 1'
#
loop_
_entity.id
_entity.type
_entity.pdbx_description
1 polymer ?
#
loop_
_entity_poly.entity_id
_entity_poly.type
_entity_poly.pdbx_seq_one_letter_code
_entity_poly.pdbx_strand_id
1 'polypeptide(L)'
;MATIEVDEDTKRTLSFAARMARLTEGQIVRRLIETGPWAEERAPSPPGVEGVAIYADYEGHRVRARYLEPGRVHIVDGPLAGQTFKTPTAAARAVIRHFNPAVNDNRNGWTFWQIDEAGVRKPLQSIRPGAQRPGRGSLRGRLVLSDDWDSDEVNEGIARDFGLAP
;
A
#
# COMPACT_ATOMS: atom_id res chain seq x y z
N MET A 1 -19.96 8.01 12.11
CA MET A 1 -19.91 9.33 11.44
C MET A 1 -18.73 10.07 12.01
N ALA A 2 -17.86 10.63 11.16
CA ALA A 2 -16.83 11.56 11.61
C ALA A 2 -17.43 12.97 11.58
N THR A 3 -17.21 13.75 12.64
CA THR A 3 -17.66 15.13 12.75
C THR A 3 -16.46 16.04 12.54
N ILE A 4 -16.65 17.13 11.78
CA ILE A 4 -15.64 18.17 11.57
C ILE A 4 -16.21 19.49 12.07
N GLU A 5 -15.39 20.28 12.73
CA GLU A 5 -15.72 21.66 13.13
C GLU A 5 -15.41 22.59 11.96
N VAL A 6 -16.36 23.45 11.61
CA VAL A 6 -16.24 24.47 10.56
C VAL A 6 -16.85 25.78 11.08
N ASP A 7 -16.35 26.91 10.60
CA ASP A 7 -16.95 28.20 10.93
C ASP A 7 -18.34 28.36 10.30
N GLU A 8 -19.12 29.30 10.85
CA GLU A 8 -20.50 29.55 10.45
C GLU A 8 -20.63 30.02 8.99
N ASP A 9 -19.66 30.78 8.48
CA ASP A 9 -19.71 31.27 7.10
C ASP A 9 -19.45 30.14 6.10
N THR A 10 -18.49 29.25 6.41
CA THR A 10 -18.25 28.01 5.65
C THR A 10 -19.47 27.10 5.69
N LYS A 11 -20.07 26.91 6.87
CA LYS A 11 -21.29 26.11 7.03
C LYS A 11 -22.43 26.65 6.17
N ARG A 12 -22.67 27.97 6.23
CA ARG A 12 -23.72 28.65 5.45
C ARG A 12 -23.50 28.49 3.95
N THR A 13 -22.25 28.60 3.50
CA THR A 13 -21.88 28.44 2.09
C THR A 13 -22.12 27.00 1.60
N LEU A 14 -21.74 26.01 2.41
CA LEU A 14 -21.96 24.58 2.10
C LEU A 14 -23.45 24.24 2.05
N SER A 15 -24.24 24.69 3.03
CA SER A 15 -25.70 24.46 3.04
C SER A 15 -26.37 25.12 1.82
N PHE A 16 -25.93 26.31 1.42
CA PHE A 16 -26.46 26.99 0.24
C PHE A 16 -26.15 26.22 -1.06
N ALA A 17 -24.90 25.81 -1.26
CA ALA A 17 -24.47 25.03 -2.41
C ALA A 17 -25.17 23.66 -2.49
N ALA A 18 -25.30 22.98 -1.35
CA ALA A 18 -26.02 21.72 -1.22
C ALA A 18 -27.48 21.85 -1.66
N ARG A 19 -28.16 22.92 -1.18
CA ARG A 19 -29.54 23.21 -1.56
C ARG A 19 -29.71 23.49 -3.05
N MET A 20 -28.81 24.30 -3.63
CA MET A 20 -28.84 24.64 -5.06
C MET A 20 -28.62 23.41 -5.95
N ALA A 21 -27.72 22.51 -5.56
CA ALA A 21 -27.38 21.31 -6.32
C ALA A 21 -28.28 20.10 -6.02
N ARG A 22 -29.21 20.19 -5.05
CA ARG A 22 -29.96 19.06 -4.48
C ARG A 22 -29.07 17.90 -4.02
N LEU A 23 -27.94 18.24 -3.41
CA LEU A 23 -26.98 17.30 -2.85
C LEU A 23 -26.89 17.49 -1.33
N THR A 24 -26.30 16.53 -0.62
CA THR A 24 -25.92 16.73 0.78
C THR A 24 -24.65 17.58 0.88
N GLU A 25 -24.42 18.21 2.02
CA GLU A 25 -23.19 18.96 2.27
C GLU A 25 -21.94 18.07 2.10
N GLY A 26 -22.00 16.82 2.57
CA GLY A 26 -20.90 15.85 2.36
C GLY A 26 -20.64 15.54 0.88
N GLN A 27 -21.67 15.50 0.03
CA GLN A 27 -21.51 15.33 -1.41
C GLN A 27 -20.92 16.58 -2.09
N ILE A 28 -21.27 17.78 -1.62
CA ILE A 28 -20.65 19.02 -2.08
C ILE A 28 -19.16 19.05 -1.71
N VAL A 29 -18.83 18.75 -0.45
CA VAL A 29 -17.43 18.66 0.01
C VAL A 29 -16.66 17.65 -0.83
N ARG A 30 -17.22 16.46 -1.07
CA ARG A 30 -16.62 15.46 -1.93
C ARG A 30 -16.36 15.98 -3.34
N ARG A 31 -17.35 16.62 -3.95
CA ARG A 31 -17.22 17.17 -5.30
C ARG A 31 -16.17 18.28 -5.35
N LEU A 32 -16.13 19.16 -4.35
CA LEU A 32 -15.13 20.21 -4.23
C LEU A 32 -13.71 19.65 -4.04
N ILE A 33 -13.55 18.54 -3.32
CA ILE A 33 -12.26 17.83 -3.22
C ILE A 33 -11.88 17.22 -4.57
N GLU A 34 -12.84 16.66 -5.30
CA GLU A 34 -12.62 16.05 -6.62
C GLU A 34 -12.32 17.10 -7.71
N THR A 35 -12.87 18.32 -7.62
CA THR A 35 -12.72 19.37 -8.64
C THR A 35 -11.78 20.52 -8.24
N GLY A 36 -11.43 20.64 -6.96
CA GLY A 36 -10.70 21.78 -6.43
C GLY A 36 -9.18 21.69 -6.67
N PRO A 37 -8.47 22.83 -6.62
CA PRO A 37 -7.02 22.91 -6.79
C PRO A 37 -6.22 22.26 -5.64
N TRP A 38 -6.88 21.64 -4.64
CA TRP A 38 -6.21 20.72 -3.72
C TRP A 38 -5.82 19.40 -4.40
N ALA A 39 -6.42 19.10 -5.56
CA ALA A 39 -5.87 18.13 -6.50
C ALA A 39 -4.57 18.61 -7.17
N GLU A 40 -4.27 19.93 -7.19
CA GLU A 40 -3.02 20.53 -7.68
C GLU A 40 -1.95 20.69 -6.58
N GLU A 41 -2.32 20.64 -5.29
CA GLU A 41 -1.36 20.43 -4.18
C GLU A 41 -0.80 18.98 -4.18
N ARG A 42 -1.24 18.18 -5.13
CA ARG A 42 -0.42 17.19 -5.81
C ARG A 42 0.60 17.96 -6.65
N ALA A 43 1.65 18.46 -6.00
CA ALA A 43 2.75 19.17 -6.68
C ALA A 43 3.03 18.44 -8.00
N PRO A 44 2.94 19.12 -9.16
CA PRO A 44 3.23 18.49 -10.42
C PRO A 44 4.61 17.88 -10.26
N SER A 45 4.69 16.56 -10.41
CA SER A 45 5.96 15.88 -10.25
C SER A 45 6.97 16.56 -11.17
N PRO A 46 8.19 16.86 -10.69
CA PRO A 46 9.18 17.51 -11.53
C PRO A 46 9.27 16.74 -12.86
N PRO A 47 9.05 17.42 -14.00
CA PRO A 47 9.13 16.78 -15.30
C PRO A 47 10.54 16.20 -15.46
N GLY A 48 10.65 14.89 -15.67
CA GLY A 48 11.92 14.27 -16.04
C GLY A 48 12.31 12.98 -15.29
N VAL A 49 11.59 12.55 -14.25
CA VAL A 49 11.89 11.28 -13.58
C VAL A 49 10.81 10.25 -13.88
N GLU A 50 10.93 9.55 -15.00
CA GLU A 50 10.05 8.45 -15.41
C GLU A 50 10.00 7.38 -14.30
N GLY A 51 8.82 7.08 -13.75
CA GLY A 51 8.71 6.18 -12.59
C GLY A 51 7.33 6.17 -11.93
N VAL A 52 7.08 5.17 -11.09
CA VAL A 52 5.81 4.98 -10.37
C VAL A 52 5.77 5.90 -9.16
N ALA A 53 4.75 6.75 -9.06
CA ALA A 53 4.54 7.61 -7.90
C ALA A 53 4.17 6.77 -6.67
N ILE A 54 4.88 7.01 -5.57
CA ILE A 54 4.68 6.32 -4.29
C ILE A 54 4.65 7.31 -3.13
N TYR A 55 4.04 6.91 -2.02
CA TYR A 55 4.04 7.68 -0.78
C TYR A 55 4.12 6.76 0.45
N ALA A 56 4.49 7.34 1.59
CA ALA A 56 4.38 6.70 2.89
C ALA A 56 3.89 7.72 3.92
N ASP A 57 2.97 7.29 4.80
CA ASP A 57 2.54 8.05 5.96
C ASP A 57 3.28 7.50 7.19
N TYR A 58 4.08 8.32 7.87
CA TYR A 58 4.83 7.91 9.06
C TYR A 58 4.84 9.03 10.09
N GLU A 59 4.46 8.74 11.34
CA GLU A 59 4.38 9.74 12.43
C GLU A 59 3.59 10.99 12.04
N GLY A 60 2.49 10.83 11.30
CA GLY A 60 1.67 11.94 10.79
C GLY A 60 2.27 12.70 9.59
N HIS A 61 3.47 12.36 9.14
CA HIS A 61 4.13 12.99 8.01
C HIS A 61 4.00 12.13 6.75
N ARG A 62 3.50 12.72 5.67
CA ARG A 62 3.48 12.08 4.35
C ARG A 62 4.79 12.40 3.61
N VAL A 63 5.51 11.35 3.23
CA VAL A 63 6.68 11.43 2.35
C VAL A 63 6.28 10.93 0.97
N ARG A 64 6.50 11.73 -0.08
CA ARG A 64 6.24 11.31 -1.47
C ARG A 64 7.54 11.03 -2.19
N ALA A 65 7.54 10.00 -3.04
CA ALA A 65 8.70 9.58 -3.80
C ALA A 65 8.30 9.00 -5.16
N ARG A 66 9.29 8.73 -6.00
CA ARG A 66 9.14 7.95 -7.24
C ARG A 66 9.98 6.69 -7.17
N TYR A 67 9.35 5.57 -7.49
CA TYR A 67 10.01 4.30 -7.72
C TYR A 67 10.48 4.20 -9.17
N LEU A 68 11.76 3.89 -9.34
CA LEU A 68 12.42 3.72 -10.63
C LEU A 68 12.90 2.27 -10.74
N GLU A 69 12.56 1.61 -11.84
CA GLU A 69 13.09 0.28 -12.09
C GLU A 69 14.63 0.31 -12.22
N PRO A 70 15.34 -0.74 -11.75
CA PRO A 70 14.81 -1.98 -11.16
C PRO A 70 14.59 -1.94 -9.63
N GLY A 71 14.67 -0.78 -8.98
CA GLY A 71 14.57 -0.73 -7.51
C GLY A 71 14.92 0.59 -6.83
N ARG A 72 15.26 1.65 -7.58
CA ARG A 72 15.67 2.93 -6.99
C ARG A 72 14.45 3.71 -6.50
N VAL A 73 14.64 4.52 -5.47
CA VAL A 73 13.60 5.42 -4.95
C VAL A 73 14.16 6.82 -4.85
N HIS A 74 13.50 7.77 -5.50
CA HIS A 74 13.82 9.20 -5.46
C HIS A 74 12.76 9.94 -4.65
N ILE A 75 13.13 10.57 -3.54
CA ILE A 75 12.18 11.30 -2.69
C ILE A 75 11.91 12.66 -3.33
N VAL A 76 10.65 12.95 -3.62
CA VAL A 76 10.23 14.19 -4.30
C VAL A 76 9.69 15.23 -3.33
N ASP A 77 9.24 14.81 -2.14
CA ASP A 77 8.61 15.69 -1.16
C ASP A 77 8.85 15.19 0.27
N GLY A 78 8.90 16.13 1.21
CA GLY A 78 9.26 15.89 2.61
C GLY A 78 10.73 16.21 2.94
N PRO A 79 11.17 15.94 4.18
CA PRO A 79 12.49 16.40 4.69
C PRO A 79 13.70 15.72 4.02
N LEU A 80 13.46 14.68 3.23
CA LEU A 80 14.50 13.97 2.48
C LEU A 80 14.38 14.23 0.97
N ALA A 81 13.62 15.26 0.55
CA ALA A 81 13.45 15.61 -0.86
C ALA A 81 14.79 15.81 -1.58
N GLY A 82 14.85 15.34 -2.83
CA GLY A 82 16.06 15.32 -3.66
C GLY A 82 16.98 14.12 -3.42
N GLN A 83 16.82 13.38 -2.32
CA GLN A 83 17.64 12.19 -2.06
C GLN A 83 17.19 10.99 -2.91
N THR A 84 18.18 10.23 -3.39
CA THR A 84 17.95 9.00 -4.16
C THR A 84 18.59 7.82 -3.45
N PHE A 85 17.82 6.75 -3.30
CA PHE A 85 18.24 5.52 -2.64
C PHE A 85 18.29 4.35 -3.63
N LYS A 86 19.25 3.45 -3.42
CA LYS A 86 19.47 2.28 -4.29
C LYS A 86 18.35 1.24 -4.20
N THR A 87 17.60 1.21 -3.10
CA THR A 87 16.52 0.23 -2.86
C THR A 87 15.34 0.87 -2.13
N PRO A 88 14.12 0.31 -2.23
CA PRO A 88 12.97 0.83 -1.49
C PRO A 88 13.14 0.70 0.03
N THR A 89 13.82 -0.37 0.47
CA THR A 89 14.16 -0.59 1.88
C THR A 89 15.11 0.48 2.40
N ALA A 90 16.16 0.84 1.65
CA ALA A 90 17.08 1.89 2.06
C ALA A 90 16.36 3.25 2.24
N ALA A 91 15.45 3.58 1.32
CA ALA A 91 14.62 4.78 1.44
C ALA A 91 13.70 4.75 2.66
N ALA A 92 13.01 3.63 2.92
CA ALA A 92 12.15 3.47 4.08
C ALA A 92 12.91 3.63 5.41
N ARG A 93 14.10 3.03 5.50
CA ARG A 93 14.99 3.18 6.67
C ARG A 93 15.42 4.62 6.87
N ALA A 94 15.72 5.35 5.79
CA ALA A 94 16.08 6.77 5.87
C ALA A 94 14.94 7.63 6.40
N VAL A 95 13.70 7.40 5.95
CA VAL A 95 12.50 8.08 6.47
C VAL A 95 12.38 7.86 7.98
N ILE A 96 12.53 6.62 8.45
CA ILE A 96 12.37 6.30 9.87
C ILE A 96 13.49 6.92 10.71
N ARG A 97 14.75 6.81 10.27
CA ARG A 97 15.87 7.44 10.97
C ARG A 97 15.73 8.95 11.10
N HIS A 98 15.06 9.58 10.13
CA HIS A 98 14.80 11.01 10.17
C HIS A 98 13.72 11.38 11.20
N PHE A 99 12.56 10.73 11.15
CA PHE A 99 11.41 11.10 11.98
C PHE A 99 11.45 10.51 13.39
N ASN A 100 12.04 9.32 13.56
CA ASN A 100 12.14 8.64 14.84
C ASN A 100 13.45 7.85 14.94
N PRO A 101 14.58 8.52 15.23
CA PRO A 101 15.89 7.87 15.32
C PRO A 101 16.02 6.89 16.49
N ALA A 102 15.13 6.96 17.48
CA ALA A 102 15.16 6.12 18.66
C ALA A 102 14.64 4.68 18.41
N VAL A 103 13.92 4.45 17.31
CA VAL A 103 13.36 3.12 17.00
C VAL A 103 14.20 2.36 15.99
N ASN A 104 14.08 1.03 16.02
CA ASN A 104 14.70 0.16 15.03
C ASN A 104 14.14 0.48 13.63
N ASP A 105 15.04 0.82 12.70
CA ASP A 105 14.69 1.21 11.34
C ASP A 105 14.38 0.04 10.40
N ASN A 106 14.52 -1.21 10.86
CA ASN A 106 14.34 -2.41 10.04
C ASN A 106 12.91 -2.54 9.51
N ARG A 107 12.69 -2.00 8.30
CA ARG A 107 11.42 -2.09 7.56
C ARG A 107 11.59 -2.67 6.18
N ASN A 108 10.57 -3.41 5.78
CA ASN A 108 10.41 -3.86 4.41
C ASN A 108 9.91 -2.70 3.54
N GLY A 109 10.79 -2.16 2.69
CA GLY A 109 10.44 -1.05 1.80
C GLY A 109 9.28 -1.38 0.85
N TRP A 110 9.11 -2.64 0.46
CA TRP A 110 8.06 -3.03 -0.49
C TRP A 110 6.65 -2.93 0.08
N THR A 111 6.49 -3.08 1.40
CA THR A 111 5.20 -2.92 2.10
C THR A 111 5.06 -1.54 2.74
N PHE A 112 6.18 -0.86 2.99
CA PHE A 112 6.20 0.49 3.56
C PHE A 112 5.65 1.53 2.58
N TRP A 113 6.08 1.47 1.32
CA TRP A 113 5.64 2.41 0.29
C TRP A 113 4.30 1.98 -0.32
N GLN A 114 3.40 2.95 -0.51
CA GLN A 114 2.12 2.82 -1.20
C GLN A 114 2.19 3.48 -2.57
N ILE A 115 1.51 2.91 -3.57
CA ILE A 115 1.37 3.50 -4.90
C ILE A 115 0.36 4.64 -4.81
N ASP A 116 0.71 5.80 -5.38
CA ASP A 116 -0.16 6.98 -5.46
C ASP A 116 -1.12 6.87 -6.66
N GLU A 117 -2.06 5.93 -6.59
CA GLU A 117 -3.08 5.68 -7.61
C GLU A 117 -4.49 5.90 -7.04
N ALA A 118 -5.09 7.03 -7.42
CA ALA A 118 -6.52 7.39 -7.34
C ALA A 118 -7.34 6.75 -6.18
N GLY A 119 -6.85 6.87 -4.94
CA GLY A 119 -7.62 6.56 -3.73
C GLY A 119 -7.58 5.11 -3.25
N VAL A 120 -6.92 4.19 -3.94
CA VAL A 120 -6.76 2.80 -3.45
C VAL A 120 -5.38 2.64 -2.82
N ARG A 121 -5.33 2.27 -1.53
CA ARG A 121 -4.06 1.92 -0.86
C ARG A 121 -3.54 0.61 -1.43
N LYS A 122 -2.51 0.70 -2.27
CA LYS A 122 -1.86 -0.46 -2.88
C LYS A 122 -0.36 -0.44 -2.55
N PRO A 123 0.20 -1.46 -1.89
CA PRO A 123 1.62 -1.48 -1.56
C PRO A 123 2.48 -1.60 -2.82
N LEU A 124 3.67 -1.01 -2.79
CA LEU A 124 4.67 -1.11 -3.87
C LEU A 124 5.01 -2.57 -4.22
N GLN A 125 4.92 -3.49 -3.26
CA GLN A 125 5.10 -4.93 -3.46
C GLN A 125 4.24 -5.50 -4.61
N SER A 126 3.06 -4.92 -4.86
CA SER A 126 2.13 -5.40 -5.89
C SER A 126 2.70 -5.35 -7.31
N ILE A 127 3.69 -4.48 -7.56
CA ILE A 127 4.37 -4.33 -8.85
C ILE A 127 5.79 -4.91 -8.84
N ARG A 128 6.21 -5.55 -7.73
CA ARG A 128 7.56 -6.11 -7.63
C ARG A 128 7.71 -7.29 -8.60
N PRO A 129 8.77 -7.30 -9.44
CA PRO A 129 9.06 -8.44 -10.31
C PRO A 129 9.15 -9.75 -9.51
N GLY A 130 8.34 -10.74 -9.88
CA GLY A 130 8.26 -12.04 -9.19
C GLY A 130 7.47 -12.06 -7.88
N ALA A 131 6.63 -11.04 -7.59
CA ALA A 131 5.69 -11.05 -6.46
C ALA A 131 4.46 -11.94 -6.69
N GLN A 132 4.07 -12.18 -7.94
CA GLN A 132 3.12 -13.24 -8.29
C GLN A 132 3.81 -14.60 -8.18
N ARG A 133 4.05 -15.03 -6.95
CA ARG A 133 4.38 -16.42 -6.68
C ARG A 133 3.07 -17.14 -6.41
N PRO A 134 2.53 -17.98 -7.32
CA PRO A 134 1.67 -19.06 -6.85
C PRO A 134 2.49 -19.78 -5.77
N GLY A 135 1.99 -19.79 -4.53
CA GLY A 135 2.78 -20.11 -3.34
C GLY A 135 3.75 -21.26 -3.62
N ARG A 136 5.05 -21.02 -3.44
CA ARG A 136 6.07 -22.06 -3.62
C ARG A 136 5.75 -23.15 -2.59
N GLY A 137 5.25 -24.30 -3.03
CA GLY A 137 4.74 -25.38 -2.18
C GLY A 137 3.22 -25.47 -2.05
N SER A 138 2.45 -24.59 -2.70
CA SER A 138 0.99 -24.72 -2.73
C SER A 138 0.58 -25.90 -3.61
N LEU A 139 0.07 -26.96 -2.99
CA LEU A 139 -0.55 -28.11 -3.65
C LEU A 139 -2.05 -27.90 -3.93
N ARG A 140 -2.57 -26.70 -3.65
CA ARG A 140 -3.99 -26.36 -3.87
C ARG A 140 -4.34 -26.55 -5.35
N GLY A 141 -5.27 -27.48 -5.63
CA GLY A 141 -5.69 -27.84 -6.99
C GLY A 141 -4.68 -28.70 -7.76
N ARG A 142 -3.63 -29.23 -7.10
CA ARG A 142 -2.62 -30.11 -7.69
C ARG A 142 -2.51 -31.47 -7.01
N LEU A 143 -2.94 -31.57 -5.75
CA LEU A 143 -3.01 -32.85 -5.07
C LEU A 143 -4.23 -33.63 -5.58
N VAL A 144 -3.98 -34.70 -6.33
CA VAL A 144 -4.97 -35.71 -6.67
C VAL A 144 -4.65 -36.91 -5.78
N LEU A 145 -5.54 -37.17 -4.82
CA LEU A 145 -5.48 -38.37 -3.99
C LEU A 145 -6.37 -39.42 -4.66
N SER A 146 -5.98 -40.69 -4.57
CA SER A 146 -6.87 -41.78 -4.92
C SER A 146 -8.00 -41.89 -3.89
N ASP A 147 -9.16 -42.41 -4.27
CA ASP A 147 -10.33 -42.46 -3.39
C ASP A 147 -10.11 -43.32 -2.13
N ASP A 148 -9.12 -44.21 -2.16
CA ASP A 148 -8.73 -45.15 -1.12
C ASP A 148 -7.54 -44.69 -0.27
N TRP A 149 -7.08 -43.44 -0.43
CA TRP A 149 -5.84 -42.96 0.21
C TRP A 149 -5.85 -43.04 1.74
N ASP A 150 -7.03 -42.99 2.37
CA ASP A 150 -7.23 -43.08 3.82
C ASP A 150 -7.92 -44.40 4.22
N SER A 151 -7.83 -45.44 3.38
CA SER A 151 -8.35 -46.76 3.72
C SER A 151 -7.49 -47.43 4.78
N ASP A 152 -8.13 -48.24 5.63
CA ASP A 152 -7.45 -49.02 6.66
C ASP A 152 -6.36 -49.93 6.06
N GLU A 153 -6.61 -50.51 4.87
CA GLU A 153 -5.65 -51.38 4.17
C GLU A 153 -4.38 -50.63 3.74
N VAL A 154 -4.52 -49.43 3.17
CA VAL A 154 -3.37 -48.58 2.78
C VAL A 154 -2.60 -48.12 4.01
N ASN A 155 -3.31 -47.72 5.07
CA ASN A 155 -2.72 -47.30 6.33
C ASN A 155 -1.95 -48.43 7.03
N GLU A 156 -2.47 -49.67 7.01
CA GLU A 156 -1.78 -50.85 7.55
C GLU A 156 -0.54 -51.22 6.72
N GLY A 157 -0.61 -51.09 5.39
CA GLY A 157 0.55 -51.28 4.51
C GLY A 157 1.68 -50.32 4.85
N ILE A 158 1.36 -49.02 4.96
CA ILE A 158 2.31 -47.98 5.37
C ILE A 158 2.85 -48.27 6.77
N ALA A 159 1.99 -48.62 7.73
CA ALA A 159 2.42 -48.94 9.09
C ALA A 159 3.42 -50.11 9.13
N ARG A 160 3.22 -51.13 8.29
CA ARG A 160 4.17 -52.26 8.15
C ARG A 160 5.51 -51.82 7.58
N ASP A 161 5.51 -51.00 6.52
CA ASP A 161 6.74 -50.50 5.88
C ASP A 161 7.59 -49.66 6.83
N PHE A 162 6.95 -48.95 7.76
CA PHE A 162 7.62 -48.16 8.80
C PHE A 162 7.81 -48.89 10.14
N GLY A 163 7.46 -50.17 10.24
CA GLY A 163 7.61 -50.98 11.47
C GLY A 163 6.73 -50.51 12.64
N LEU A 164 5.63 -49.83 12.33
CA LEU A 164 4.63 -49.34 13.28
C LEU A 164 3.50 -50.34 13.52
N ALA A 165 3.38 -51.35 12.66
CA ALA A 165 2.52 -52.51 12.85
C ALA A 165 3.35 -53.73 13.34
N PRO A 166 2.80 -54.57 14.22
CA PRO A 166 3.47 -55.76 14.78
C PRO A 166 3.76 -56.85 13.74
#